data_AF-A0A520W957-F1
#
_entry.id   AF-A0A520W957-F1
#
_cell.length_a   1.000
_cell.length_b   1.000
_cell.length_c   1.000
_cell.angle_alpha   90.00
_cell.angle_beta   90.00
_cell.angle_gamma   90.00
#
_symmetry.space_group_name_H-M   'P 1'
#
loop_
_entity.id
_entity.type
_entity.pdbx_description
1 polymer ?
#
loop_
_entity_poly.entity_id
_entity_poly.type
_entity_poly.pdbx_seq_one_letter_code
_entity_poly.pdbx_strand_id
1 'polypeptide(L)'
;MENSKTSNSINEELNELSRKFLKITNVKIFSNAYNLRLKEDDIIVGFNGEYFNSSYEDLKKVLDADEEEKILTIFRQGVCFNITTKSSLGISCEEIDETHIKEFSNTDIKNHFEKNKIYKQFEVYKNFRKNGFVLDLELSILASIAPPLWMLYHRLWINFSYTIIFLVIMFLVSPWLFCISWVLKSWYYGLNQINVLRNFYNNKDYRLFLILTSLNEEEAQTISRKLDPKIDFDYSYLEPPVRDEDSLNTL
;
A
#
# COMPACT_ATOMS: atom_id res chain seq x y z
N MET A 1 30.80 -5.38 -53.18
CA MET A 1 30.57 -6.23 -51.99
C MET A 1 30.28 -5.34 -50.78
N GLU A 2 29.24 -4.50 -50.84
CA GLU A 2 28.95 -3.48 -49.80
C GLU A 2 27.47 -3.47 -49.34
N ASN A 3 26.63 -4.35 -49.86
CA ASN A 3 25.18 -4.36 -49.53
C ASN A 3 24.76 -5.40 -48.47
N SER A 4 25.68 -6.13 -47.85
CA SER A 4 25.34 -7.11 -46.80
C SER A 4 25.65 -6.66 -45.37
N LYS A 5 26.34 -5.53 -45.19
CA LYS A 5 26.66 -4.98 -43.86
C LYS A 5 25.59 -4.00 -43.38
N THR A 6 24.98 -3.24 -44.29
CA THR A 6 23.94 -2.25 -43.96
C THR A 6 22.59 -2.88 -43.62
N SER A 7 22.30 -4.08 -44.12
CA SER A 7 21.07 -4.82 -43.77
C SER A 7 21.11 -5.47 -42.39
N ASN A 8 22.31 -5.72 -41.85
CA ASN A 8 22.46 -6.33 -40.53
C ASN A 8 22.44 -5.29 -39.41
N SER A 9 22.89 -4.05 -39.65
CA SER A 9 22.79 -2.97 -38.65
C SER A 9 21.36 -2.45 -38.47
N ILE A 10 20.53 -2.49 -39.54
CA ILE A 10 19.12 -2.07 -39.46
C ILE A 10 18.26 -3.12 -38.74
N ASN A 11 18.63 -4.40 -38.80
CA ASN A 11 17.90 -5.49 -38.13
C ASN A 11 18.31 -5.70 -36.66
N GLU A 12 19.44 -5.17 -36.22
CA GLU A 12 19.86 -5.23 -34.80
C GLU A 12 19.24 -4.10 -33.95
N GLU A 13 18.80 -2.99 -34.54
CA GLU A 13 18.06 -1.91 -33.84
C GLU A 13 16.53 -2.15 -33.77
N LEU A 14 16.00 -3.10 -34.55
CA LEU A 14 14.56 -3.46 -34.58
C LEU A 14 14.16 -4.53 -33.54
N ASN A 15 15.06 -4.84 -32.60
CA ASN A 15 14.90 -5.91 -31.61
C ASN A 15 15.04 -5.42 -30.15
N GLU A 16 14.69 -4.17 -29.86
CA GLU A 16 14.11 -3.87 -28.54
C GLU A 16 12.77 -4.61 -28.48
N LEU A 17 12.80 -5.83 -27.95
CA LEU A 17 11.61 -6.60 -27.58
C LEU A 17 10.72 -5.69 -26.73
N SER A 18 9.72 -5.06 -27.36
CA SER A 18 8.70 -4.28 -26.68
C SER A 18 8.07 -5.19 -25.63
N ARG A 19 8.30 -4.90 -24.36
CA ARG A 19 7.77 -5.75 -23.28
C ARG A 19 6.26 -5.65 -23.31
N LYS A 20 5.60 -6.75 -22.99
CA LYS A 20 4.16 -6.80 -22.79
C LYS A 20 3.88 -6.84 -21.31
N PHE A 21 2.95 -6.01 -20.87
CA PHE A 21 2.51 -5.96 -19.49
C PHE A 21 1.03 -6.28 -19.40
N LEU A 22 0.56 -6.50 -18.17
CA LEU A 22 -0.84 -6.87 -17.93
C LEU A 22 -1.61 -5.66 -17.41
N LYS A 23 -2.48 -5.10 -18.25
CA LYS A 23 -3.37 -4.01 -17.88
C LYS A 23 -4.68 -4.57 -17.33
N ILE A 24 -5.11 -4.09 -16.16
CA ILE A 24 -6.34 -4.51 -15.50
C ILE A 24 -7.54 -3.90 -16.23
N THR A 25 -8.38 -4.76 -16.80
CA THR A 25 -9.62 -4.36 -17.49
C THR A 25 -10.83 -4.43 -16.58
N ASN A 26 -10.84 -5.34 -15.60
CA ASN A 26 -11.92 -5.43 -14.63
C ASN A 26 -11.44 -5.96 -13.28
N VAL A 27 -11.99 -5.41 -12.21
CA VAL A 27 -11.77 -5.86 -10.82
C VAL A 27 -13.07 -6.43 -10.27
N LYS A 28 -13.08 -7.72 -9.92
CA LYS A 28 -14.27 -8.36 -9.32
C LYS A 28 -14.57 -7.75 -7.96
N ILE A 29 -15.85 -7.47 -7.68
CA ILE A 29 -16.28 -6.97 -6.37
C ILE A 29 -15.96 -8.02 -5.30
N PHE A 30 -15.46 -7.58 -4.14
CA PHE A 30 -15.00 -8.43 -3.03
C PHE A 30 -13.82 -9.37 -3.36
N SER A 31 -13.14 -9.17 -4.50
CA SER A 31 -11.90 -9.88 -4.77
C SER A 31 -10.75 -9.34 -3.91
N ASN A 32 -9.64 -10.07 -3.91
CA ASN A 32 -8.43 -9.62 -3.23
C ASN A 32 -7.90 -8.29 -3.83
N ALA A 33 -7.92 -8.14 -5.16
CA ALA A 33 -7.59 -6.88 -5.84
C ALA A 33 -8.50 -5.72 -5.41
N TYR A 34 -9.80 -5.98 -5.24
CA TYR A 34 -10.74 -4.97 -4.75
C TYR A 34 -10.36 -4.50 -3.33
N ASN A 35 -10.00 -5.44 -2.45
CA ASN A 35 -9.56 -5.12 -1.09
C ASN A 35 -8.23 -4.35 -1.07
N LEU A 36 -7.31 -4.68 -1.99
CA LEU A 36 -6.03 -3.99 -2.20
C LEU A 36 -6.18 -2.62 -2.89
N ARG A 37 -7.40 -2.20 -3.23
CA ARG A 37 -7.68 -0.93 -3.93
C ARG A 37 -6.98 -0.81 -5.29
N LEU A 38 -6.82 -1.94 -5.97
CA LEU A 38 -6.52 -1.94 -7.40
C LEU A 38 -7.74 -1.45 -8.19
N LYS A 39 -7.47 -0.84 -9.34
CA LYS A 39 -8.46 -0.21 -10.22
C LYS A 39 -8.30 -0.71 -11.64
N GLU A 40 -9.33 -0.48 -12.42
CA GLU A 40 -9.24 -0.58 -13.87
C GLU A 40 -8.18 0.43 -14.37
N ASP A 41 -7.51 0.07 -15.48
CA ASP A 41 -6.36 0.75 -16.07
C ASP A 41 -5.04 0.70 -15.29
N ASP A 42 -5.00 0.10 -14.10
CA ASP A 42 -3.73 -0.23 -13.44
C ASP A 42 -2.97 -1.26 -14.28
N ILE A 43 -1.63 -1.16 -14.31
CA ILE A 43 -0.78 -2.06 -15.09
C ILE A 43 0.15 -2.82 -14.13
N ILE A 44 0.15 -4.14 -14.22
CA ILE A 44 1.10 -5.00 -13.51
C ILE A 44 2.36 -5.04 -14.36
N VAL A 45 3.44 -4.47 -13.83
CA VAL A 45 4.70 -4.28 -14.55
C VAL A 45 5.82 -5.15 -14.00
N GLY A 46 5.72 -5.57 -12.74
CA GLY A 46 6.77 -6.36 -12.09
C GLY A 46 6.26 -7.34 -11.04
N PHE A 47 7.10 -8.34 -10.77
CA PHE A 47 6.92 -9.34 -9.73
C PHE A 47 8.27 -9.55 -9.01
N ASN A 48 8.30 -9.40 -7.68
CA ASN A 48 9.48 -9.55 -6.84
C ASN A 48 10.73 -8.80 -7.36
N GLY A 49 10.52 -7.61 -7.92
CA GLY A 49 11.56 -6.71 -8.44
C GLY A 49 12.07 -6.99 -9.85
N GLU A 50 11.51 -7.97 -10.53
CA GLU A 50 11.78 -8.24 -11.94
C GLU A 50 10.59 -7.83 -12.81
N TYR A 51 10.86 -7.42 -14.05
CA TYR A 51 9.80 -7.12 -15.01
C TYR A 51 8.96 -8.38 -15.26
N PHE A 52 7.63 -8.24 -15.13
CA PHE A 52 6.71 -9.34 -15.42
C PHE A 52 6.22 -9.23 -16.86
N ASN A 53 6.93 -9.86 -17.78
CA ASN A 53 6.60 -9.92 -19.20
C ASN A 53 6.08 -11.31 -19.56
N SER A 54 4.92 -11.67 -19.02
CA SER A 54 4.32 -13.00 -19.19
C SER A 54 2.80 -12.90 -19.20
N SER A 55 2.15 -14.02 -19.56
CA SER A 55 0.70 -14.06 -19.71
C SER A 55 -0.02 -13.98 -18.36
N TYR A 56 -1.32 -13.66 -18.39
CA TYR A 56 -2.17 -13.70 -17.19
C TYR A 56 -2.25 -15.10 -16.56
N GLU A 57 -2.19 -16.17 -17.36
CA GLU A 57 -2.19 -17.54 -16.84
C GLU A 57 -0.94 -17.82 -15.99
N ASP A 58 0.20 -17.30 -16.41
CA ASP A 58 1.46 -17.46 -15.68
C ASP A 58 1.45 -16.63 -14.40
N LEU A 59 0.89 -15.41 -14.44
CA LEU A 59 0.69 -14.60 -13.24
C LEU A 59 -0.15 -15.37 -12.22
N LYS A 60 -1.25 -15.99 -12.67
CA LYS A 60 -2.12 -16.77 -11.79
C LYS A 60 -1.37 -17.95 -11.16
N LYS A 61 -0.58 -18.71 -11.94
CA LYS A 61 0.22 -19.83 -11.42
C LYS A 61 1.20 -19.37 -10.34
N VAL A 62 1.91 -18.26 -10.57
CA VAL A 62 2.85 -17.69 -9.59
C VAL A 62 2.11 -17.21 -8.34
N LEU A 63 0.96 -16.55 -8.51
CA LEU A 63 0.12 -16.09 -7.41
C LEU A 63 -0.58 -17.20 -6.63
N ASP A 64 -0.70 -18.41 -7.19
CA ASP A 64 -1.26 -19.58 -6.52
C ASP A 64 -0.18 -20.51 -5.89
N ALA A 65 1.11 -20.30 -6.17
CA ALA A 65 2.21 -21.06 -5.56
C ALA A 65 2.33 -20.84 -4.04
N ASP A 66 2.78 -21.83 -3.26
CA ASP A 66 3.02 -21.65 -1.82
C ASP A 66 4.36 -20.93 -1.55
N GLU A 67 4.40 -19.64 -1.87
CA GLU A 67 5.49 -18.72 -1.50
C GLU A 67 4.98 -17.73 -0.44
N GLU A 68 5.80 -17.48 0.59
CA GLU A 68 5.40 -16.68 1.76
C GLU A 68 5.14 -15.21 1.44
N GLU A 69 5.86 -14.63 0.47
CA GLU A 69 5.73 -13.21 0.14
C GLU A 69 5.80 -12.97 -1.37
N LYS A 70 4.70 -12.42 -1.90
CA LYS A 70 4.55 -12.10 -3.32
C LYS A 70 4.29 -10.62 -3.47
N ILE A 71 5.26 -9.92 -4.04
CA ILE A 71 5.21 -8.48 -4.22
C ILE A 71 5.05 -8.17 -5.70
N LEU A 72 3.94 -7.53 -6.04
CA LEU A 72 3.69 -7.04 -7.39
C LEU A 72 4.00 -5.55 -7.45
N THR A 73 4.62 -5.12 -8.53
CA THR A 73 4.80 -3.70 -8.86
C THR A 73 3.69 -3.28 -9.81
N ILE A 74 2.93 -2.29 -9.38
CA ILE A 74 1.78 -1.73 -10.08
C ILE A 74 2.14 -0.33 -10.57
N PHE A 75 1.88 -0.07 -11.84
CA PHE A 75 1.97 1.24 -12.45
C PHE A 75 0.59 1.84 -12.59
N ARG A 76 0.40 3.03 -12.01
CA ARG A 76 -0.84 3.81 -12.06
C ARG A 76 -0.50 5.26 -12.34
N GLN A 77 -0.94 5.76 -13.50
CA GLN A 77 -0.85 7.18 -13.87
C GLN A 77 0.56 7.78 -13.64
N GLY A 78 1.61 7.13 -14.14
CA GLY A 78 2.99 7.61 -13.99
C GLY A 78 3.68 7.20 -12.68
N VAL A 79 2.98 6.55 -11.75
CA VAL A 79 3.51 6.18 -10.43
C VAL A 79 3.58 4.67 -10.27
N CYS A 80 4.77 4.15 -9.97
CA CYS A 80 4.97 2.79 -9.51
C CYS A 80 4.79 2.68 -8.00
N PHE A 81 4.06 1.65 -7.58
CA PHE A 81 3.94 1.25 -6.18
C PHE A 81 3.83 -0.26 -6.05
N ASN A 82 4.26 -0.80 -4.93
CA ASN A 82 4.20 -2.24 -4.70
C ASN A 82 2.95 -2.62 -3.91
N ILE A 83 2.50 -3.85 -4.10
CA ILE A 83 1.47 -4.50 -3.28
C ILE A 83 1.93 -5.91 -2.91
N THR A 84 1.65 -6.33 -1.67
CA THR A 84 1.83 -7.71 -1.24
C THR A 84 0.51 -8.44 -1.37
N THR A 85 0.55 -9.65 -1.93
CA THR A 85 -0.62 -10.53 -2.01
C THR A 85 -0.28 -11.95 -1.55
N LYS A 86 -1.25 -12.62 -0.94
CA LYS A 86 -1.12 -14.03 -0.52
C LYS A 86 -1.84 -15.01 -1.44
N SER A 87 -2.65 -14.50 -2.37
CA SER A 87 -3.52 -15.33 -3.21
C SER A 87 -3.84 -14.62 -4.52
N SER A 88 -4.55 -15.33 -5.40
CA SER A 88 -5.06 -14.77 -6.65
C SER A 88 -5.80 -13.42 -6.44
N LEU A 89 -5.62 -12.52 -7.41
CA LEU A 89 -6.14 -11.16 -7.34
C LEU A 89 -7.64 -11.07 -7.65
N GLY A 90 -8.19 -11.97 -8.47
CA GLY A 90 -9.57 -11.89 -8.95
C GLY A 90 -9.79 -10.68 -9.87
N ILE A 91 -8.98 -10.60 -10.92
CA ILE A 91 -8.99 -9.55 -11.94
C ILE A 91 -9.11 -10.16 -13.34
N SER A 92 -9.50 -9.34 -14.31
CA SER A 92 -9.32 -9.63 -15.74
C SER A 92 -8.26 -8.68 -16.29
N CYS A 93 -7.36 -9.19 -17.13
CA CYS A 93 -6.28 -8.42 -17.73
C CYS A 93 -6.29 -8.51 -19.25
N GLU A 94 -5.78 -7.47 -19.90
CA GLU A 94 -5.37 -7.47 -21.31
C GLU A 94 -3.86 -7.26 -21.40
N GLU A 95 -3.22 -7.82 -22.43
CA GLU A 95 -1.82 -7.56 -22.72
C GLU A 95 -1.68 -6.19 -23.39
N ILE A 96 -0.77 -5.36 -22.89
CA ILE A 96 -0.44 -4.06 -23.46
C ILE A 96 1.05 -3.97 -23.73
N ASP A 97 1.42 -3.48 -24.92
CA ASP A 97 2.83 -3.23 -25.24
C ASP A 97 3.33 -1.98 -24.49
N GLU A 98 4.59 -2.03 -24.06
CA GLU A 98 5.30 -0.96 -23.35
C GLU A 98 5.18 0.41 -24.05
N THR A 99 5.18 0.42 -25.38
CA THR A 99 5.08 1.64 -26.22
C THR A 99 3.76 2.39 -26.05
N HIS A 100 2.70 1.70 -25.62
CA HIS A 100 1.38 2.31 -25.39
C HIS A 100 1.22 2.86 -23.97
N ILE A 101 2.17 2.58 -23.06
CA ILE A 101 2.15 3.07 -21.69
C ILE A 101 2.83 4.43 -21.63
N LYS A 102 2.02 5.48 -21.49
CA LYS A 102 2.52 6.85 -21.32
C LYS A 102 3.42 6.92 -20.08
N GLU A 103 4.53 7.64 -20.20
CA GLU A 103 5.48 7.94 -19.11
C GLU A 103 6.26 6.74 -18.56
N PHE A 104 6.06 5.53 -19.12
CA PHE A 104 6.75 4.33 -18.64
C PHE A 104 8.27 4.37 -18.88
N SER A 105 8.72 4.98 -19.98
CA SER A 105 10.13 5.03 -20.39
C SER A 105 11.09 5.62 -19.34
N ASN A 106 10.57 6.37 -18.36
CA ASN A 106 11.37 6.96 -17.28
C ASN A 106 11.38 6.11 -15.99
N THR A 107 10.75 4.93 -16.01
CA THR A 107 10.49 4.15 -14.79
C THR A 107 11.34 2.89 -14.77
N ASP A 108 12.25 2.79 -13.80
CA ASP A 108 13.03 1.57 -13.59
C ASP A 108 12.49 0.78 -12.40
N ILE A 109 11.87 -0.38 -12.66
CA ILE A 109 11.28 -1.26 -11.64
C ILE A 109 12.32 -1.68 -10.59
N LYS A 110 13.60 -1.80 -10.97
CA LYS A 110 14.67 -2.19 -10.04
C LYS A 110 14.87 -1.17 -8.91
N ASN A 111 14.49 0.08 -9.12
CA ASN A 111 14.55 1.11 -8.08
C ASN A 111 13.38 1.04 -7.10
N HIS A 112 12.33 0.28 -7.44
CA HIS A 112 11.12 0.14 -6.64
C HIS A 112 11.13 -1.12 -5.78
N PHE A 113 12.09 -2.03 -5.94
CA PHE A 113 12.18 -3.24 -5.13
C PHE A 113 13.62 -3.63 -4.82
N GLU A 114 13.86 -3.97 -3.56
CA GLU A 114 15.17 -4.39 -3.05
C GLU A 114 15.04 -5.75 -2.35
N LYS A 115 15.59 -6.80 -2.99
CA LYS A 115 15.42 -8.21 -2.59
C LYS A 115 15.85 -8.54 -1.15
N ASN A 116 16.72 -7.74 -0.54
CA ASN A 116 17.28 -8.01 0.79
C ASN A 116 16.67 -7.15 1.91
N LYS A 117 15.58 -6.43 1.64
CA LYS A 117 14.89 -5.62 2.63
C LYS A 117 13.53 -6.21 2.99
N ILE A 118 13.11 -5.93 4.22
CA ILE A 118 11.80 -6.35 4.73
C ILE A 118 10.80 -5.27 4.36
N TYR A 119 9.81 -5.67 3.56
CA TYR A 119 8.72 -4.80 3.17
C TYR A 119 7.57 -4.93 4.16
N LYS A 120 6.85 -3.83 4.35
CA LYS A 120 5.67 -3.76 5.21
C LYS A 120 4.48 -3.30 4.41
N GLN A 121 3.31 -3.80 4.77
CA GLN A 121 2.07 -3.40 4.14
C GLN A 121 1.45 -2.24 4.91
N PHE A 122 1.12 -1.17 4.18
CA PHE A 122 0.53 0.05 4.70
C PHE A 122 -0.86 0.27 4.10
N GLU A 123 -1.78 0.74 4.93
CA GLU A 123 -3.07 1.27 4.48
C GLU A 123 -3.07 2.78 4.56
N VAL A 124 -3.35 3.42 3.43
CA VAL A 124 -3.40 4.87 3.34
C VAL A 124 -4.85 5.31 3.36
N TYR A 125 -5.21 6.10 4.35
CA TYR A 125 -6.54 6.65 4.54
C TYR A 125 -6.54 8.13 4.18
N LYS A 126 -7.66 8.61 3.64
CA LYS A 126 -7.88 10.06 3.45
C LYS A 126 -9.33 10.45 3.71
N ASN A 127 -9.52 11.67 4.17
CA ASN A 127 -10.86 12.25 4.34
C ASN A 127 -11.21 13.20 3.17
N PHE A 128 -12.44 13.73 3.18
CA PHE A 128 -12.90 14.69 2.15
C PHE A 128 -12.15 16.02 2.17
N ARG A 129 -11.57 16.39 3.31
CA ARG A 129 -10.73 17.59 3.48
C ARG A 129 -9.28 17.38 3.01
N LYS A 130 -8.99 16.22 2.41
CA LYS A 130 -7.66 15.80 1.96
C LYS A 130 -6.64 15.54 3.07
N ASN A 131 -7.05 15.47 4.34
CA ASN A 131 -6.15 14.97 5.37
C ASN A 131 -5.98 13.47 5.20
N GLY A 132 -4.74 13.02 5.31
CA GLY A 132 -4.31 11.65 5.15
C GLY A 132 -3.67 11.10 6.41
N PHE A 133 -3.72 9.77 6.54
CA PHE A 133 -3.01 9.02 7.57
C PHE A 133 -2.55 7.69 6.97
N VAL A 134 -1.35 7.26 7.36
CA VAL A 134 -0.79 5.96 6.96
C VAL A 134 -0.83 5.02 8.16
N LEU A 135 -1.45 3.86 7.97
CA LEU A 135 -1.57 2.82 8.96
C LEU A 135 -0.60 1.68 8.63
N ASP A 136 0.36 1.44 9.52
CA ASP A 136 1.17 0.21 9.50
C ASP A 136 0.31 -0.98 9.95
N LEU A 137 0.36 -2.08 9.19
CA LEU A 137 -0.37 -3.32 9.49
C LEU A 137 0.40 -4.29 10.40
N GLU A 138 1.62 -3.95 10.79
CA GLU A 138 2.37 -4.73 11.78
C GLU A 138 1.74 -4.68 13.17
N LEU A 139 1.76 -5.84 13.85
CA LEU A 139 1.23 -5.97 15.19
C LEU A 139 2.20 -5.39 16.22
N SER A 140 1.74 -4.39 16.97
CA SER A 140 2.49 -3.85 18.10
C SER A 140 2.33 -4.76 19.33
N ILE A 141 3.45 -5.19 19.90
CA ILE A 141 3.48 -5.89 21.19
C ILE A 141 2.96 -4.98 22.32
N LEU A 142 3.09 -3.66 22.16
CA LEU A 142 2.63 -2.67 23.14
C LEU A 142 1.11 -2.75 23.34
N ALA A 143 0.35 -3.04 22.28
CA ALA A 143 -1.10 -3.24 22.36
C ALA A 143 -1.47 -4.43 23.26
N SER A 144 -0.62 -5.46 23.29
CA SER A 144 -0.81 -6.67 24.09
C SER A 144 -0.34 -6.50 25.54
N ILE A 145 0.75 -5.77 25.78
CA ILE A 145 1.32 -5.64 27.14
C ILE A 145 0.67 -4.48 27.91
N ALA A 146 0.56 -3.32 27.26
CA ALA A 146 0.09 -2.08 27.88
C ALA A 146 -0.85 -1.32 26.94
N PRO A 147 -2.10 -1.78 26.77
CA PRO A 147 -3.08 -1.13 25.90
C PRO A 147 -3.25 0.38 26.12
N PRO A 148 -3.27 0.91 27.36
CA PRO A 148 -3.38 2.36 27.57
C PRO A 148 -2.20 3.13 26.98
N LEU A 149 -0.97 2.60 27.08
CA LEU A 149 0.22 3.24 26.54
C LEU A 149 0.23 3.17 25.01
N TRP A 150 -0.22 2.05 24.43
CA TRP A 150 -0.44 1.91 23.00
C TRP A 150 -1.49 2.91 22.46
N MET A 151 -2.60 3.10 23.17
CA MET A 151 -3.61 4.11 22.80
C MET A 151 -3.04 5.52 22.84
N LEU A 152 -2.20 5.83 23.84
CA LEU A 152 -1.55 7.13 23.96
C LEU A 152 -0.59 7.37 22.79
N TYR A 153 0.20 6.36 22.43
CA TYR A 153 1.12 6.40 21.28
C TYR A 153 0.37 6.74 19.98
N HIS A 154 -0.77 6.08 19.72
CA HIS A 154 -1.62 6.36 18.56
C HIS A 154 -2.61 7.53 18.76
N ARG A 155 -2.51 8.28 19.86
CA ARG A 155 -3.37 9.43 20.22
C ARG A 155 -4.87 9.12 20.16
N LEU A 156 -5.26 7.92 20.56
CA LEU A 156 -6.65 7.46 20.67
C LEU A 156 -7.33 8.00 21.94
N TRP A 157 -7.34 9.33 22.12
CA TRP A 157 -7.69 10.01 23.37
C TRP A 157 -9.03 9.57 24.00
N ILE A 158 -10.04 9.36 23.16
CA ILE A 158 -11.37 8.93 23.62
C ILE A 158 -11.32 7.49 24.16
N ASN A 159 -10.72 6.57 23.39
CA ASN A 159 -10.56 5.17 23.80
C ASN A 159 -9.67 5.03 25.05
N PHE A 160 -8.61 5.85 25.12
CA PHE A 160 -7.72 5.94 26.26
C PHE A 160 -8.49 6.35 27.51
N SER A 161 -9.26 7.43 27.44
CA SER A 161 -10.03 7.96 28.57
C SER A 161 -11.01 6.92 29.13
N TYR A 162 -11.79 6.25 28.25
CA TYR A 162 -12.68 5.18 28.67
C TYR A 162 -11.95 4.01 29.33
N THR A 163 -10.78 3.64 28.80
CA THR A 163 -9.98 2.53 29.34
C THR A 163 -9.42 2.87 30.72
N ILE A 164 -8.92 4.10 30.93
CA ILE A 164 -8.43 4.54 32.23
C ILE A 164 -9.57 4.57 33.27
N ILE A 165 -10.71 5.17 32.93
CA ILE A 165 -11.87 5.22 33.84
C ILE A 165 -12.31 3.80 34.24
N PHE A 166 -12.43 2.90 33.27
CA PHE A 166 -12.76 1.50 33.51
C PHE A 166 -11.77 0.81 34.44
N LEU A 167 -10.46 0.96 34.18
CA LEU A 167 -9.41 0.35 35.01
C LEU A 167 -9.38 0.91 36.44
N VAL A 168 -9.57 2.22 36.62
CA VAL A 168 -9.67 2.86 37.94
C VAL A 168 -10.86 2.30 38.72
N ILE A 169 -12.04 2.19 38.09
CA ILE A 169 -13.23 1.61 38.71
C ILE A 169 -12.96 0.17 39.14
N MET A 170 -12.37 -0.66 38.26
CA MET A 170 -12.04 -2.05 38.60
C MET A 170 -11.07 -2.16 39.77
N PHE A 171 -10.06 -1.28 39.83
CA PHE A 171 -9.09 -1.25 40.92
C PHE A 171 -9.73 -0.85 42.25
N LEU A 172 -10.62 0.15 42.25
CA LEU A 172 -11.36 0.58 43.44
C LEU A 172 -12.29 -0.50 43.99
N VAL A 173 -12.87 -1.34 43.12
CA VAL A 173 -13.72 -2.47 43.53
C VAL A 173 -12.86 -3.61 44.09
N SER A 174 -11.82 -4.03 43.38
CA SER A 174 -10.89 -5.07 43.83
C SER A 174 -9.61 -5.08 42.98
N PRO A 175 -8.41 -5.07 43.60
CA PRO A 175 -7.15 -5.21 42.88
C PRO A 175 -7.08 -6.45 41.97
N TRP A 176 -7.76 -7.55 42.33
CA TRP A 176 -7.81 -8.76 41.50
C TRP A 176 -8.65 -8.58 40.23
N LEU A 177 -9.77 -7.84 40.32
CA LEU A 177 -10.59 -7.52 39.15
C LEU A 177 -9.85 -6.61 38.18
N PHE A 178 -9.03 -5.69 38.69
CA PHE A 178 -8.13 -4.90 37.86
C PHE A 178 -7.17 -5.79 37.06
N CYS A 179 -6.51 -6.76 37.71
CA CYS A 179 -5.59 -7.67 37.02
C CYS A 179 -6.28 -8.50 35.93
N ILE A 180 -7.45 -9.07 36.22
CA ILE A 180 -8.22 -9.84 35.22
C ILE A 180 -8.64 -8.93 34.06
N SER A 181 -9.15 -7.74 34.38
CA SER A 181 -9.56 -6.75 33.38
C SER A 181 -8.40 -6.30 32.50
N TRP A 182 -7.22 -6.14 33.08
CA TRP A 182 -5.98 -5.82 32.37
C TRP A 182 -5.66 -6.92 31.36
N VAL A 183 -5.61 -8.19 31.78
CA VAL A 183 -5.30 -9.34 30.91
C VAL A 183 -6.32 -9.45 29.78
N LEU A 184 -7.62 -9.30 30.06
CA LEU A 184 -8.66 -9.35 29.02
C LEU A 184 -8.55 -8.20 28.02
N LYS A 185 -8.27 -6.97 28.49
CA LYS A 185 -8.06 -5.80 27.64
C LYS A 185 -6.80 -5.98 26.77
N SER A 186 -5.70 -6.41 27.37
CA SER A 186 -4.45 -6.79 26.71
C SER A 186 -4.67 -7.79 25.59
N TRP A 187 -5.38 -8.88 25.88
CA TRP A 187 -5.74 -9.89 24.88
C TRP A 187 -6.58 -9.31 23.74
N TYR A 188 -7.63 -8.54 24.08
CA TYR A 188 -8.53 -7.94 23.11
C TYR A 188 -7.80 -6.99 22.15
N TYR A 189 -7.03 -6.03 22.69
CA TYR A 189 -6.31 -5.06 21.86
C TYR A 189 -5.14 -5.68 21.12
N GLY A 190 -4.43 -6.64 21.72
CA GLY A 190 -3.37 -7.37 21.02
C GLY A 190 -3.84 -8.03 19.72
N LEU A 191 -5.00 -8.68 19.76
CA LEU A 191 -5.59 -9.34 18.58
C LEU A 191 -6.30 -8.38 17.62
N ASN A 192 -6.90 -7.29 18.11
CA ASN A 192 -7.76 -6.41 17.33
C ASN A 192 -7.17 -5.02 17.05
N GLN A 193 -5.90 -4.77 17.36
CA GLN A 193 -5.28 -3.44 17.24
C GLN A 193 -5.51 -2.76 15.90
N ILE A 194 -5.31 -3.48 14.79
CA ILE A 194 -5.51 -2.94 13.45
C ILE A 194 -6.98 -2.58 13.24
N ASN A 195 -7.92 -3.46 13.62
CA ASN A 195 -9.35 -3.20 13.48
C ASN A 195 -9.81 -2.01 14.34
N VAL A 196 -9.25 -1.86 15.54
CA VAL A 196 -9.51 -0.70 16.42
C VAL A 196 -9.05 0.59 15.75
N LEU A 197 -7.85 0.60 15.15
CA LEU A 197 -7.33 1.76 14.42
C LEU A 197 -8.20 2.09 13.20
N ARG A 198 -8.51 1.08 12.37
CA ARG A 198 -9.42 1.23 11.21
C ARG A 198 -10.77 1.84 11.63
N ASN A 199 -11.40 1.30 12.68
CA ASN A 199 -12.67 1.80 13.19
C ASN A 199 -12.57 3.23 13.71
N PHE A 200 -11.49 3.56 14.42
CA PHE A 200 -11.28 4.91 14.94
C PHE A 200 -11.18 5.96 13.82
N TYR A 201 -10.41 5.67 12.76
CA TYR A 201 -10.27 6.58 11.63
C TYR A 201 -11.52 6.64 10.76
N ASN A 202 -12.20 5.51 10.55
CA ASN A 202 -13.49 5.47 9.85
C ASN A 202 -14.54 6.35 10.55
N ASN A 203 -14.56 6.38 11.89
CA ASN A 203 -15.45 7.25 12.67
C ASN A 203 -15.13 8.75 12.53
N LYS A 204 -13.93 9.10 12.04
CA LYS A 204 -13.50 10.48 11.73
C LYS A 204 -13.65 10.81 10.24
N ASP A 205 -14.45 10.05 9.50
CA ASP A 205 -14.68 10.20 8.06
C ASP A 205 -13.44 9.98 7.18
N TYR A 206 -12.41 9.31 7.69
CA TYR A 206 -11.32 8.83 6.85
C TYR A 206 -11.79 7.57 6.10
N ARG A 207 -11.45 7.48 4.82
CA ARG A 207 -11.76 6.33 3.97
C ARG A 207 -10.47 5.77 3.40
N LEU A 208 -10.41 4.44 3.28
CA LEU A 208 -9.27 3.75 2.68
C LEU A 208 -9.09 4.21 1.23
N PHE A 209 -7.93 4.79 0.93
CA PHE A 209 -7.57 5.30 -0.38
C PHE A 209 -6.74 4.29 -1.17
N LEU A 210 -5.71 3.73 -0.54
CA LEU A 210 -4.73 2.86 -1.17
C LEU A 210 -4.19 1.85 -0.17
N ILE A 211 -3.89 0.64 -0.63
CA ILE A 211 -3.04 -0.30 0.09
C ILE A 211 -1.76 -0.42 -0.73
N LEU A 212 -0.62 -0.29 -0.06
CA LEU A 212 0.68 -0.39 -0.70
C LEU A 212 1.66 -1.11 0.22
N THR A 213 2.74 -1.58 -0.36
CA THR A 213 3.84 -2.23 0.33
C THR A 213 5.10 -1.38 0.14
N SER A 214 5.75 -0.97 1.24
CA SER A 214 6.96 -0.14 1.21
C SER A 214 7.90 -0.50 2.37
N LEU A 215 9.09 0.08 2.38
CA LEU A 215 10.10 -0.16 3.42
C LEU A 215 9.77 0.59 4.71
N ASN A 216 9.24 1.79 4.56
CA ASN A 216 8.92 2.69 5.66
C ASN A 216 7.68 3.52 5.36
N GLU A 217 7.19 4.21 6.40
CA GLU A 217 6.02 5.07 6.31
C GLU A 217 6.28 6.30 5.41
N GLU A 218 7.50 6.82 5.40
CA GLU A 218 7.90 7.97 4.57
C GLU A 218 7.74 7.67 3.06
N GLU A 219 8.19 6.50 2.62
CA GLU A 219 8.04 6.01 1.25
C GLU A 219 6.57 5.80 0.91
N ALA A 220 5.78 5.24 1.85
CA ALA A 220 4.33 5.09 1.68
C ALA A 220 3.64 6.45 1.47
N GLN A 221 4.00 7.45 2.28
CA GLN A 221 3.50 8.81 2.14
C GLN A 221 3.93 9.43 0.79
N THR A 222 5.19 9.23 0.39
CA THR A 222 5.75 9.76 -0.86
C THR A 222 5.00 9.24 -2.07
N ILE A 223 4.82 7.91 -2.15
CA ILE A 223 4.07 7.25 -3.23
C ILE A 223 2.62 7.76 -3.26
N SER A 224 2.00 7.88 -2.09
CA SER A 224 0.62 8.35 -1.97
C SER A 224 0.45 9.79 -2.40
N ARG A 225 1.42 10.67 -2.08
CA ARG A 225 1.45 12.08 -2.51
C ARG A 225 1.67 12.20 -4.01
N LYS A 226 2.47 11.33 -4.63
CA LYS A 226 2.61 11.28 -6.09
C LYS A 226 1.27 10.94 -6.78
N LEU A 227 0.44 10.09 -6.16
CA LEU A 227 -0.89 9.71 -6.67
C LEU A 227 -1.99 10.75 -6.37
N ASP A 228 -1.92 11.47 -5.26
CA ASP A 228 -2.84 12.58 -4.92
C ASP A 228 -2.01 13.72 -4.31
N PRO A 229 -1.55 14.70 -5.12
CA PRO A 229 -0.66 15.78 -4.66
C PRO A 229 -1.23 16.66 -3.54
N LYS A 230 -2.56 16.62 -3.34
CA LYS A 230 -3.27 17.44 -2.36
C LYS A 230 -3.37 16.78 -0.98
N ILE A 231 -2.96 15.51 -0.82
CA ILE A 231 -3.13 14.79 0.45
C ILE A 231 -2.22 15.35 1.54
N ASP A 232 -2.77 15.85 2.64
CA ASP A 232 -2.00 16.38 3.76
C ASP A 232 -1.90 15.37 4.91
N PHE A 233 -0.72 14.87 5.25
CA PHE A 233 -0.60 13.83 6.27
C PHE A 233 -0.55 14.43 7.68
N ASP A 234 -1.36 13.91 8.60
CA ASP A 234 -1.39 14.39 10.00
C ASP A 234 -0.02 14.25 10.70
N TYR A 235 0.81 13.31 10.25
CA TYR A 235 2.20 13.10 10.67
C TYR A 235 3.10 13.01 9.43
N SER A 236 3.19 14.11 8.69
CA SER A 236 3.95 14.10 7.46
C SER A 236 5.46 14.12 7.71
N TYR A 237 6.17 13.21 7.04
CA TYR A 237 7.62 13.30 6.84
C TYR A 237 7.96 14.17 5.62
N LEU A 238 6.94 14.58 4.86
CA LEU A 238 7.05 15.31 3.61
C LEU A 238 6.81 16.80 3.81
N GLU A 239 7.19 17.56 2.80
CA GLU A 239 6.83 18.96 2.69
C GLU A 239 5.30 19.15 2.57
N PRO A 240 4.79 20.33 2.93
CA PRO A 240 3.37 20.66 2.80
C PRO A 240 2.83 20.37 1.39
N PRO A 241 1.58 19.92 1.25
CA PRO A 241 0.98 19.66 -0.05
C PRO A 241 0.81 20.94 -0.85
N VAL A 242 0.80 20.80 -2.17
CA VAL A 242 0.53 21.91 -3.10
C VAL A 242 -0.91 22.39 -2.88
N ARG A 243 -1.07 23.65 -2.48
CA ARG A 243 -2.39 24.26 -2.26
C ARG A 243 -2.93 24.80 -3.59
N ASP A 244 -4.26 24.91 -3.67
CA ASP A 244 -4.94 25.44 -4.86
C ASP A 244 -4.54 26.89 -5.19
N GLU A 245 -4.00 27.65 -4.23
CA GLU A 245 -3.49 29.00 -4.46
C GLU A 245 -2.13 29.02 -5.19
N ASP A 246 -1.33 27.95 -5.08
CA ASP A 246 0.02 27.87 -5.64
C ASP A 246 0.01 27.45 -7.12
N SER A 247 -1.03 26.73 -7.56
CA SER A 247 -1.20 26.32 -8.96
C SER A 247 -1.58 27.47 -9.90
N LEU A 248 -2.10 28.58 -9.35
CA LEU A 248 -2.37 29.81 -10.10
C LEU A 248 -1.12 30.65 -10.38
N ASN A 249 -0.05 30.46 -9.61
CA ASN A 249 1.22 31.19 -9.76
C ASN A 249 2.24 30.46 -10.64
N THR A 250 1.88 29.30 -11.20
CA THR A 250 2.74 28.45 -12.03
C THR A 250 2.23 28.25 -13.47
N LEU A 251 1.20 29.02 -13.86
CA LEU A 251 0.75 29.23 -15.24
C LEU A 251 1.25 30.59 -15.76
#